data_AF-A0A7X1CRC3-F1
#
_entry.id   AF-A0A7X1CRC3-F1
#
_cell.length_a   1.000
_cell.length_b   1.000
_cell.length_c   1.000
_cell.angle_alpha   90.00
_cell.angle_beta   90.00
_cell.angle_gamma   90.00
#
_symmetry.space_group_name_H-M   'P 1'
#
loop_
_entity.id
_entity.type
_entity.pdbx_description
1 polymer ?
#
loop_
_entity_poly.entity_id
_entity_poly.type
_entity_poly.pdbx_seq_one_letter_code
_entity_poly.pdbx_strand_id
1 'polypeptide(L)'
;SFPEKYASILIQSDTGIKKYERNYSGTTTYTASQKTVNLAIGDYVTVYHEAGDKQLSIVNQDSQATLRTTNKEITYQVTSEGLRRVPKADVPPLKPARPKVTSTTYINNKTLSGTATPGSSVDVLLQNRVVATVSADEVGQWEATVPALLVDQVIYVKTTLDGQVTESARYMVTPEPPAITSMLKAGETKVAGTASPGERISIMINGNNVSTVTASATGQWTGTVSALVAGQKIVAGNLQAESDTYTVAPAKPIITSTLTTKEATTITGQAVPGAKVEIWSQTKKIVAAVADRTGQYTLTTEALTAGQIIRLHATFGTQTQESYDYVVAPEKPEITSSLVGKATTITGTTSP
;
A
#
# COMPACT_ATOMS: atom_id res chain seq x y z
N SER A 1 -4.15 9.61 -45.70
CA SER A 1 -4.16 9.25 -44.27
C SER A 1 -4.77 10.41 -43.51
N PHE A 2 -5.53 10.16 -42.44
CA PHE A 2 -5.98 11.24 -41.55
C PHE A 2 -4.81 11.62 -40.62
N PRO A 3 -4.57 12.92 -40.37
CA PRO A 3 -3.54 13.32 -39.42
C PRO A 3 -3.92 12.88 -38.01
N GLU A 4 -2.93 12.44 -37.22
CA GLU A 4 -3.11 12.08 -35.81
C GLU A 4 -3.62 13.25 -34.95
N LYS A 5 -3.38 14.49 -35.39
CA LYS A 5 -3.87 15.72 -34.77
C LYS A 5 -4.75 16.51 -35.76
N TYR A 6 -6.05 16.58 -35.52
CA TYR A 6 -7.02 17.33 -36.34
C TYR A 6 -7.35 18.71 -35.77
N ALA A 7 -7.49 18.82 -34.45
CA ALA A 7 -7.66 20.10 -33.77
C ALA A 7 -6.99 20.09 -32.40
N SER A 8 -6.62 21.26 -31.89
CA SER A 8 -6.20 21.38 -30.50
C SER A 8 -6.47 22.76 -29.90
N ILE A 9 -6.61 22.79 -28.59
CA ILE A 9 -6.61 24.02 -27.79
C ILE A 9 -5.51 23.88 -26.76
N LEU A 10 -4.60 24.85 -26.71
CA LEU A 10 -3.55 24.98 -25.70
C LEU A 10 -3.71 26.34 -25.02
N ILE A 11 -3.67 26.34 -23.70
CA ILE A 11 -3.67 27.55 -22.88
C ILE A 11 -2.44 27.50 -21.98
N GLN A 12 -1.66 28.57 -21.99
CA GLN A 12 -0.43 28.69 -21.20
C GLN A 12 -0.28 30.08 -20.59
N SER A 13 0.48 30.18 -19.50
CA SER A 13 0.81 31.48 -18.90
C SER A 13 1.77 32.30 -19.77
N ASP A 14 1.90 33.58 -19.42
CA ASP A 14 2.95 34.49 -19.87
C ASP A 14 4.38 34.01 -19.60
N THR A 15 4.53 33.01 -18.74
CA THR A 15 5.79 32.36 -18.37
C THR A 15 5.94 30.95 -18.96
N GLY A 16 5.04 30.54 -19.88
CA GLY A 16 5.09 29.26 -20.59
C GLY A 16 4.58 28.06 -19.79
N ILE A 17 3.93 28.26 -18.63
CA ILE A 17 3.34 27.16 -17.85
C ILE A 17 2.03 26.74 -18.50
N LYS A 18 1.91 25.46 -18.88
CA LYS A 18 0.69 24.87 -19.43
C LYS A 18 -0.45 24.90 -18.40
N LYS A 19 -1.56 25.57 -18.73
CA LYS A 19 -2.80 25.62 -17.92
C LYS A 19 -3.84 24.62 -18.41
N TYR A 20 -3.92 24.41 -19.72
CA TYR A 20 -4.85 23.47 -20.33
C TYR A 20 -4.35 23.02 -21.70
N GLU A 21 -4.62 21.77 -22.04
CA GLU A 21 -4.41 21.25 -23.38
C GLU A 21 -5.48 20.22 -23.70
N ARG A 22 -5.97 20.28 -24.94
CA ARG A 22 -6.83 19.25 -25.49
C ARG A 22 -6.52 19.05 -26.96
N ASN A 23 -6.28 17.80 -27.33
CA ASN A 23 -6.04 17.37 -28.69
C ASN A 23 -7.23 16.54 -29.18
N TYR A 24 -7.57 16.68 -30.46
CA TYR A 24 -8.65 15.97 -31.12
C TYR A 24 -8.09 15.26 -32.35
N SER A 25 -8.33 13.95 -32.44
CA SER A 25 -8.01 13.13 -33.60
C SER A 25 -9.13 13.22 -34.63
N GLY A 26 -8.78 13.26 -35.92
CA GLY A 26 -9.76 13.31 -37.00
C GLY A 26 -10.53 11.99 -37.20
N THR A 27 -10.12 10.91 -36.54
CA THR A 27 -10.72 9.58 -36.65
C THR A 27 -11.63 9.22 -35.47
N THR A 28 -11.82 10.14 -34.52
CA THR A 28 -12.56 9.89 -33.27
C THR A 28 -13.81 10.75 -33.20
N THR A 29 -14.95 10.14 -32.85
CA THR A 29 -16.18 10.87 -32.50
C THR A 29 -16.12 11.31 -31.05
N TYR A 30 -16.22 12.61 -30.81
CA TYR A 30 -16.22 13.17 -29.46
C TYR A 30 -17.62 13.62 -29.05
N THR A 31 -18.01 13.36 -27.81
CA THR A 31 -19.22 13.94 -27.23
C THR A 31 -19.01 15.43 -26.94
N ALA A 32 -20.09 16.21 -27.05
CA ALA A 32 -20.08 17.61 -26.64
C ALA A 32 -19.64 17.71 -25.18
N SER A 33 -18.73 18.65 -24.90
CA SER A 33 -18.17 18.82 -23.56
C SER A 33 -17.77 20.27 -23.33
N GLN A 34 -17.90 20.72 -22.09
CA GLN A 34 -17.53 22.05 -21.65
C GLN A 34 -16.45 21.94 -20.56
N LYS A 35 -15.45 22.81 -20.63
CA LYS A 35 -14.40 22.92 -19.61
C LYS A 35 -14.14 24.38 -19.31
N THR A 36 -14.28 24.77 -18.05
CA THR A 36 -13.87 26.09 -17.57
C THR A 36 -12.39 26.07 -17.22
N VAL A 37 -11.66 27.08 -17.71
CA VAL A 37 -10.24 27.32 -17.43
C VAL A 37 -10.10 28.77 -16.98
N ASN A 38 -9.42 29.01 -15.86
CA ASN A 38 -9.20 30.35 -15.36
C ASN A 38 -8.08 31.02 -16.16
N LEU A 39 -8.42 32.12 -16.85
CA LEU A 39 -7.48 32.94 -17.60
C LEU A 39 -7.05 34.14 -16.78
N ALA A 40 -5.79 34.56 -16.95
CA ALA A 40 -5.23 35.79 -16.42
C ALA A 40 -4.78 36.70 -17.58
N ILE A 41 -4.76 38.02 -17.36
CA ILE A 41 -4.12 38.96 -18.28
C ILE A 41 -2.67 38.51 -18.49
N GLY A 42 -2.25 38.41 -19.75
CA GLY A 42 -0.94 37.91 -20.16
C GLY A 42 -0.92 36.46 -20.65
N ASP A 43 -1.93 35.65 -20.32
CA ASP A 43 -2.02 34.26 -20.80
C ASP A 43 -2.15 34.19 -22.32
N TYR A 44 -1.77 33.04 -22.89
CA TYR A 44 -1.86 32.75 -24.31
C TYR A 44 -2.82 31.59 -24.57
N VAL A 45 -3.68 31.73 -25.59
CA VAL A 45 -4.62 30.73 -26.08
C VAL A 45 -4.27 30.41 -27.53
N THR A 46 -3.74 29.21 -27.77
CA THR A 46 -3.42 28.70 -29.10
C THR A 46 -4.46 27.70 -29.55
N VAL A 47 -5.01 27.92 -30.74
CA VAL A 47 -5.96 27.01 -31.37
C VAL A 47 -5.36 26.49 -32.68
N TYR A 48 -5.42 25.17 -32.84
CA TYR A 48 -5.05 24.48 -34.07
C TYR A 48 -6.29 23.82 -34.68
N HIS A 49 -6.42 23.86 -36.00
CA HIS A 49 -7.40 23.09 -36.75
C HIS A 49 -6.89 22.77 -38.16
N GLU A 50 -6.92 21.51 -38.56
CA GLU A 50 -6.40 21.02 -39.85
C GLU A 50 -7.09 21.71 -41.04
N ALA A 51 -8.41 21.91 -40.94
CA ALA A 51 -9.24 22.65 -41.91
C ALA A 51 -9.58 24.07 -41.43
N GLY A 52 -8.60 24.77 -40.83
CA GLY A 52 -8.82 26.06 -40.14
C GLY A 52 -9.47 27.15 -41.00
N ASP A 53 -9.14 27.22 -42.29
CA ASP A 53 -9.68 28.20 -43.25
C ASP A 53 -11.16 27.99 -43.60
N LYS A 54 -11.72 26.81 -43.31
CA LYS A 54 -13.09 26.42 -43.71
C LYS A 54 -14.01 26.05 -42.56
N GLN A 55 -13.47 25.58 -41.43
CA GLN A 55 -14.27 24.98 -40.36
C GLN A 55 -13.99 25.54 -38.96
N LEU A 56 -12.91 26.32 -38.76
CA LEU A 56 -12.66 26.97 -37.47
C LEU A 56 -13.36 28.34 -37.44
N SER A 57 -14.39 28.45 -36.60
CA SER A 57 -15.03 29.71 -36.26
C SER A 57 -14.81 30.02 -34.78
N ILE A 58 -14.10 31.12 -34.50
CA ILE A 58 -13.97 31.64 -33.13
C ILE A 58 -14.90 32.84 -33.03
N VAL A 59 -15.96 32.71 -32.24
CA VAL A 59 -16.98 33.75 -32.05
C VAL A 59 -16.88 34.30 -30.64
N ASN A 60 -16.71 35.60 -30.51
CA ASN A 60 -16.92 36.29 -29.26
C ASN A 60 -18.44 36.32 -28.98
N GLN A 61 -18.90 35.72 -27.88
CA GLN A 61 -20.33 35.55 -27.62
C GLN A 61 -21.05 36.86 -27.26
N ASP A 62 -20.32 37.86 -26.73
CA ASP A 62 -20.92 39.14 -26.33
C ASP A 62 -21.15 40.06 -27.54
N SER A 63 -20.15 40.14 -28.41
CA SER A 63 -20.16 41.01 -29.61
C SER A 63 -20.61 40.30 -30.89
N GLN A 64 -20.76 38.97 -30.86
CA GLN A 64 -20.97 38.10 -32.03
C GLN A 64 -19.88 38.23 -33.10
N ALA A 65 -18.76 38.89 -32.79
CA ALA A 65 -17.65 39.06 -33.71
C ALA A 65 -17.00 37.71 -34.01
N THR A 66 -16.86 37.38 -35.29
CA THR A 66 -16.20 36.16 -35.75
C THR A 66 -14.76 36.45 -36.16
N LEU A 67 -13.80 35.78 -35.52
CA LEU A 67 -12.41 35.80 -35.93
C LEU A 67 -12.20 34.71 -36.97
N ARG A 68 -12.18 35.09 -38.25
CA ARG A 68 -11.86 34.17 -39.35
C ARG A 68 -10.37 33.88 -39.36
N THR A 69 -10.01 32.60 -39.49
CA THR A 69 -8.61 32.17 -39.56
C THR A 69 -8.25 31.82 -41.00
N THR A 70 -7.08 32.23 -41.46
CA THR A 70 -6.49 31.78 -42.74
C THR A 70 -5.38 30.76 -42.53
N ASN A 71 -5.06 30.45 -41.27
CA ASN A 71 -3.94 29.63 -40.85
C ASN A 71 -4.45 28.44 -40.05
N LYS A 72 -3.76 27.29 -40.13
CA LYS A 72 -4.07 26.11 -39.32
C LYS A 72 -3.83 26.32 -37.82
N GLU A 73 -2.97 27.27 -37.45
CA GLU A 73 -2.63 27.62 -36.06
C GLU A 73 -2.78 29.13 -35.85
N ILE A 74 -3.43 29.52 -34.75
CA ILE A 74 -3.58 30.92 -34.33
C ILE A 74 -3.40 31.03 -32.82
N THR A 75 -2.73 32.08 -32.36
CA THR A 75 -2.56 32.36 -30.93
C THR A 75 -3.08 33.75 -30.58
N TYR A 76 -3.73 33.84 -29.43
CA TYR A 76 -4.20 35.08 -28.82
C TYR A 76 -3.60 35.26 -27.43
N GLN A 77 -3.25 36.48 -27.07
CA GLN A 77 -2.91 36.88 -25.71
C GLN A 77 -4.15 37.48 -25.03
N VAL A 78 -4.38 37.11 -23.78
CA VAL A 78 -5.43 37.69 -22.93
C VAL A 78 -4.97 39.08 -22.46
N THR A 79 -5.78 40.09 -22.73
CA THR A 79 -5.55 41.48 -22.32
C THR A 79 -6.73 41.99 -21.50
N SER A 80 -6.59 43.18 -20.90
CA SER A 80 -7.71 43.85 -20.21
C SER A 80 -8.89 44.17 -21.13
N GLU A 81 -8.65 44.29 -22.44
CA GLU A 81 -9.66 44.60 -23.47
C GLU A 81 -10.18 43.34 -24.18
N GLY A 82 -9.70 42.16 -23.81
CA GLY A 82 -10.07 40.88 -24.44
C GLY A 82 -8.90 40.17 -25.11
N LEU A 83 -9.19 39.34 -26.12
CA LEU A 83 -8.19 38.52 -26.82
C LEU A 83 -7.51 39.29 -27.96
N ARG A 84 -6.19 39.44 -27.90
CA ARG A 84 -5.37 40.07 -28.95
C ARG A 84 -4.60 39.01 -29.72
N ARG A 85 -4.72 38.96 -31.05
CA ARG A 85 -3.94 38.03 -31.88
C ARG A 85 -2.44 38.37 -31.80
N VAL A 86 -1.60 37.35 -31.67
CA VAL A 86 -0.13 37.49 -31.61
C VAL A 86 0.58 36.50 -32.53
N PRO A 87 1.74 36.85 -33.12
CA PRO A 87 2.64 35.92 -33.79
C PRO A 87 3.12 34.81 -32.87
N LYS A 88 3.44 33.62 -33.43
CA LYS A 88 4.00 32.49 -32.67
C LYS A 88 5.33 32.82 -31.98
N ALA A 89 6.14 33.67 -32.59
CA ALA A 89 7.43 34.10 -32.03
C ALA A 89 7.29 34.90 -30.71
N ASP A 90 6.12 35.50 -30.48
CA ASP A 90 5.83 36.30 -29.28
C ASP A 90 5.25 35.43 -28.14
N VAL A 91 5.07 34.12 -28.40
CA VAL A 91 4.54 33.16 -27.45
C VAL A 91 5.73 32.54 -26.70
N PRO A 92 5.78 32.63 -25.36
CA PRO A 92 6.79 31.95 -24.57
C PRO A 92 6.82 30.44 -24.88
N PRO A 93 7.99 29.81 -25.01
CA PRO A 93 8.05 28.35 -25.18
C PRO A 93 7.43 27.66 -23.97
N LEU A 94 6.79 26.51 -24.21
CA LEU A 94 6.21 25.71 -23.14
C LEU A 94 7.30 25.20 -22.19
N LYS A 95 7.06 25.39 -20.89
CA LYS A 95 7.87 24.75 -19.86
C LYS A 95 7.46 23.28 -19.71
N PRO A 96 8.42 22.35 -19.60
CA PRO A 96 8.13 20.98 -19.18
C PRO A 96 7.28 20.96 -17.92
N ALA A 97 6.35 20.02 -17.84
CA ALA A 97 5.72 19.70 -16.58
C ALA A 97 6.79 19.39 -15.52
N ARG A 98 6.51 19.75 -14.26
CA ARG A 98 7.44 19.51 -13.17
C ARG A 98 7.76 18.00 -13.09
N PRO A 99 9.04 17.61 -13.16
CA PRO A 99 9.41 16.21 -13.07
C PRO A 99 9.19 15.68 -11.65
N LYS A 100 9.09 14.36 -11.52
CA LYS A 100 8.96 13.66 -10.24
C LYS A 100 9.94 12.52 -10.17
N VAL A 101 10.52 12.29 -8.99
CA VAL A 101 11.17 11.02 -8.66
C VAL A 101 10.08 10.12 -8.07
N THR A 102 9.93 8.91 -8.59
CA THR A 102 8.91 7.94 -8.17
C THR A 102 9.50 6.71 -7.50
N SER A 103 10.78 6.39 -7.73
CA SER A 103 11.49 5.38 -6.95
C SER A 103 11.68 5.82 -5.49
N THR A 104 11.86 4.85 -4.59
CA THR A 104 12.33 5.14 -3.23
C THR A 104 13.75 5.73 -3.27
N THR A 105 14.08 6.53 -2.27
CA THR A 105 15.39 7.20 -2.14
C THR A 105 16.13 6.67 -0.93
N TYR A 106 16.20 5.34 -0.82
CA TYR A 106 16.90 4.70 0.28
C TYR A 106 18.40 4.62 0.05
N ILE A 107 19.15 4.54 1.14
CA ILE A 107 20.59 4.27 1.09
C ILE A 107 20.88 3.04 0.22
N ASN A 108 22.05 3.03 -0.41
CA ASN A 108 22.51 1.96 -1.31
C ASN A 108 21.70 1.74 -2.60
N ASN A 109 20.58 2.43 -2.81
CA ASN A 109 19.93 2.42 -4.13
C ASN A 109 20.94 2.91 -5.18
N LYS A 110 20.97 2.22 -6.34
CA LYS A 110 21.85 2.53 -7.47
C LYS A 110 21.09 2.91 -8.72
N THR A 111 19.77 2.90 -8.65
CA THR A 111 18.88 3.33 -9.72
C THR A 111 17.85 4.27 -9.13
N LEU A 112 17.50 5.29 -9.90
CA LEU A 112 16.38 6.18 -9.62
C LEU A 112 15.49 6.21 -10.86
N SER A 113 14.19 6.31 -10.64
CA SER A 113 13.21 6.43 -11.71
C SER A 113 12.18 7.50 -11.39
N GLY A 114 11.48 7.93 -12.42
CA GLY A 114 10.53 9.02 -12.29
C GLY A 114 9.79 9.34 -13.55
N THR A 115 9.10 10.48 -13.50
CA THR A 115 8.38 11.05 -14.64
C THR A 115 8.85 12.43 -15.00
N ALA A 116 8.77 12.76 -16.28
CA ALA A 116 9.07 14.06 -16.87
C ALA A 116 8.24 14.27 -18.15
N THR A 117 8.35 15.43 -18.78
CA THR A 117 7.72 15.63 -20.09
C THR A 117 8.45 14.76 -21.13
N PRO A 118 7.73 13.96 -21.97
CA PRO A 118 8.36 13.10 -22.97
C PRO A 118 9.42 13.82 -23.81
N GLY A 119 10.55 13.15 -24.07
CA GLY A 119 11.67 13.70 -24.83
C GLY A 119 12.53 14.73 -24.09
N SER A 120 12.19 15.12 -22.85
CA SER A 120 13.04 16.01 -22.05
C SER A 120 14.34 15.31 -21.64
N SER A 121 15.45 16.03 -21.62
CA SER A 121 16.65 15.60 -20.91
C SER A 121 16.42 15.73 -19.41
N VAL A 122 16.83 14.74 -18.63
CA VAL A 122 16.69 14.64 -17.17
C VAL A 122 18.09 14.55 -16.57
N ASP A 123 18.51 15.60 -15.87
CA ASP A 123 19.69 15.57 -15.00
C ASP A 123 19.26 15.13 -13.62
N VAL A 124 19.91 14.09 -13.09
CA VAL A 124 19.76 13.63 -11.71
C VAL A 124 20.87 14.23 -10.86
N LEU A 125 20.50 14.95 -9.81
CA LEU A 125 21.43 15.67 -8.95
C LEU A 125 21.49 15.04 -7.56
N LEU A 126 22.71 14.75 -7.10
CA LEU A 126 23.04 14.40 -5.73
C LEU A 126 23.86 15.53 -5.12
N GLN A 127 23.37 16.13 -4.03
CA GLN A 127 24.04 17.25 -3.36
C GLN A 127 24.45 18.38 -4.33
N ASN A 128 23.53 18.77 -5.23
CA ASN A 128 23.74 19.78 -6.27
C ASN A 128 24.76 19.43 -7.38
N ARG A 129 25.26 18.20 -7.42
CA ARG A 129 26.11 17.70 -8.52
C ARG A 129 25.30 16.79 -9.43
N VAL A 130 25.37 17.02 -10.73
CA VAL A 130 24.81 16.08 -11.73
C VAL A 130 25.61 14.77 -11.65
N VAL A 131 24.90 13.66 -11.42
CA VAL A 131 25.49 12.31 -11.32
C VAL A 131 25.03 11.38 -12.43
N ALA A 132 23.93 11.70 -13.09
CA ALA A 132 23.45 11.02 -14.27
C ALA A 132 22.64 11.99 -15.13
N THR A 133 22.68 11.78 -16.44
CA THR A 133 21.83 12.49 -17.42
C THR A 133 21.20 11.43 -18.32
N VAL A 134 19.87 11.44 -18.41
CA VAL A 134 19.09 10.53 -19.25
C VAL A 134 18.03 11.33 -20.02
N SER A 135 17.25 10.66 -20.86
CA SER A 135 16.08 11.26 -21.49
C SER A 135 14.80 10.58 -21.01
N ALA A 136 13.73 11.35 -20.87
CA ALA A 136 12.40 10.78 -20.67
C ALA A 136 11.91 10.15 -21.98
N ASP A 137 11.36 8.94 -21.89
CA ASP A 137 10.84 8.21 -23.04
C ASP A 137 9.55 8.85 -23.60
N GLU A 138 8.96 8.22 -24.62
CA GLU A 138 7.75 8.72 -25.31
C GLU A 138 6.52 8.80 -24.39
N VAL A 139 6.50 8.05 -23.30
CA VAL A 139 5.43 8.09 -22.29
C VAL A 139 5.82 8.89 -21.04
N GLY A 140 7.00 9.53 -21.05
CA GLY A 140 7.48 10.42 -20.01
C GLY A 140 8.07 9.72 -18.80
N GLN A 141 8.42 8.43 -18.89
CA GLN A 141 9.18 7.73 -17.86
C GLN A 141 10.68 7.93 -18.07
N TRP A 142 11.44 7.91 -16.98
CA TRP A 142 12.90 7.88 -17.04
C TRP A 142 13.45 6.96 -15.96
N GLU A 143 14.60 6.37 -16.24
CA GLU A 143 15.39 5.59 -15.30
C GLU A 143 16.86 5.95 -15.47
N ALA A 144 17.57 6.12 -14.36
CA ALA A 144 18.97 6.50 -14.33
C ALA A 144 19.75 5.66 -13.32
N THR A 145 20.90 5.14 -13.74
CA THR A 145 21.88 4.55 -12.83
C THR A 145 22.66 5.66 -12.14
N VAL A 146 22.74 5.61 -10.81
CA VAL A 146 23.42 6.58 -9.96
C VAL A 146 24.45 5.87 -9.06
N PRO A 147 25.43 6.61 -8.50
CA PRO A 147 26.23 6.09 -7.39
C PRO A 147 25.33 5.62 -6.24
N ALA A 148 25.82 4.64 -5.46
CA ALA A 148 25.10 4.17 -4.27
C ALA A 148 24.80 5.36 -3.35
N LEU A 149 23.52 5.54 -3.03
CA LEU A 149 23.07 6.64 -2.20
C LEU A 149 23.59 6.53 -0.76
N LEU A 150 23.95 7.66 -0.17
CA LEU A 150 24.39 7.78 1.21
C LEU A 150 23.35 8.53 2.04
N VAL A 151 23.28 8.22 3.34
CA VAL A 151 22.35 8.87 4.27
C VAL A 151 22.50 10.40 4.24
N ASP A 152 21.38 11.11 4.41
CA ASP A 152 21.26 12.57 4.44
C ASP A 152 21.66 13.29 3.13
N GLN A 153 21.94 12.57 2.05
CA GLN A 153 22.09 13.18 0.73
C GLN A 153 20.76 13.77 0.25
N VAL A 154 20.83 14.89 -0.47
CA VAL A 154 19.65 15.48 -1.12
C VAL A 154 19.65 15.16 -2.60
N ILE A 155 18.55 14.58 -3.06
CA ILE A 155 18.25 14.27 -4.46
C ILE A 155 17.23 15.27 -5.00
N TYR A 156 17.43 15.68 -6.24
CA TYR A 156 16.38 16.26 -7.08
C TYR A 156 16.78 16.12 -8.55
N VAL A 157 15.82 16.28 -9.45
CA VAL A 157 16.07 16.24 -10.88
C VAL A 157 15.78 17.59 -11.51
N LYS A 158 16.57 17.95 -12.52
CA LYS A 158 16.28 19.06 -13.44
C LYS A 158 15.93 18.49 -14.80
N THR A 159 14.88 19.00 -15.41
CA THR A 159 14.50 18.61 -16.77
C THR A 159 14.57 19.77 -17.72
N THR A 160 15.14 19.52 -18.90
CA THR A 160 15.30 20.50 -19.97
C THR A 160 14.60 20.02 -21.23
N LEU A 161 13.73 20.86 -21.79
CA LEU A 161 13.12 20.67 -23.11
C LEU A 161 13.10 22.02 -23.82
N ASP A 162 13.58 22.08 -25.07
CA ASP A 162 13.62 23.31 -25.86
C ASP A 162 14.22 24.52 -25.11
N GLY A 163 15.27 24.26 -24.32
CA GLY A 163 15.95 25.27 -23.49
C GLY A 163 15.20 25.71 -22.23
N GLN A 164 13.98 25.20 -21.97
CA GLN A 164 13.22 25.45 -20.76
C GLN A 164 13.54 24.44 -19.67
N VAL A 165 13.81 24.93 -18.46
CA VAL A 165 14.21 24.10 -17.30
C VAL A 165 13.12 24.10 -16.23
N THR A 166 12.83 22.92 -15.68
CA THR A 166 12.04 22.74 -14.45
C THR A 166 12.71 21.77 -13.49
N GLU A 167 12.43 21.90 -12.18
CA GLU A 167 13.04 21.05 -11.14
C GLU A 167 11.97 20.25 -10.38
N SER A 168 12.29 19.05 -9.92
CA SER A 168 11.42 18.30 -9.01
C SER A 168 11.38 18.90 -7.61
N ALA A 169 10.62 18.27 -6.71
CA ALA A 169 10.85 18.44 -5.28
C ALA A 169 12.25 17.90 -4.90
N ARG A 170 12.71 18.27 -3.70
CA ARG A 170 13.93 17.72 -3.10
C ARG A 170 13.57 16.56 -2.19
N TYR A 171 14.38 15.50 -2.23
CA TYR A 171 14.21 14.27 -1.46
C TYR A 171 15.46 14.05 -0.62
N MET A 172 15.29 13.75 0.66
CA MET A 172 16.40 13.39 1.54
C MET A 172 16.55 11.86 1.52
N VAL A 173 17.76 11.38 1.34
CA VAL A 173 18.07 9.96 1.40
C VAL A 173 17.97 9.48 2.84
N THR A 174 17.13 8.48 3.07
CA THR A 174 16.95 7.85 4.38
C THR A 174 17.39 6.39 4.33
N PRO A 175 17.72 5.76 5.47
CA PRO A 175 17.76 4.31 5.58
C PRO A 175 16.43 3.67 5.13
N GLU A 176 16.51 2.48 4.57
CA GLU A 176 15.32 1.64 4.36
C GLU A 176 14.82 1.18 5.75
N PRO A 177 13.53 1.34 6.07
CA PRO A 177 13.01 0.84 7.34
C PRO A 177 13.22 -0.68 7.47
N PRO A 178 13.58 -1.21 8.65
CA PRO A 178 13.57 -2.65 8.85
C PRO A 178 12.13 -3.18 8.73
N ALA A 179 11.99 -4.44 8.39
CA ALA A 179 10.70 -5.13 8.33
C ALA A 179 10.68 -6.28 9.33
N ILE A 180 9.55 -6.48 10.01
CA ILE A 180 9.28 -7.69 10.80
C ILE A 180 8.63 -8.71 9.87
N THR A 181 9.22 -9.91 9.75
CA THR A 181 8.73 -10.95 8.84
C THR A 181 8.06 -12.12 9.56
N SER A 182 8.35 -12.30 10.85
CA SER A 182 7.71 -13.33 11.66
C SER A 182 6.31 -12.90 12.11
N MET A 183 5.32 -13.79 11.97
CA MET A 183 4.08 -13.64 12.74
C MET A 183 4.39 -13.84 14.22
N LEU A 184 3.96 -12.91 15.07
CA LEU A 184 4.25 -12.92 16.50
C LEU A 184 3.02 -13.32 17.30
N LYS A 185 3.16 -14.33 18.14
CA LYS A 185 2.12 -14.79 19.07
C LYS A 185 2.61 -14.77 20.51
N ALA A 186 1.66 -14.67 21.44
CA ALA A 186 1.97 -14.73 22.86
C ALA A 186 2.79 -15.97 23.21
N GLY A 187 3.80 -15.81 24.06
CA GLY A 187 4.75 -16.85 24.48
C GLY A 187 6.03 -16.95 23.64
N GLU A 188 6.09 -16.33 22.46
CA GLU A 188 7.32 -16.31 21.67
C GLU A 188 8.40 -15.41 22.29
N THR A 189 9.66 -15.77 22.11
CA THR A 189 10.83 -15.07 22.68
C THR A 189 11.79 -14.55 21.62
N LYS A 190 11.40 -14.63 20.34
CA LYS A 190 12.19 -14.18 19.21
C LYS A 190 11.34 -13.33 18.29
N VAL A 191 11.94 -12.26 17.77
CA VAL A 191 11.39 -11.45 16.69
C VAL A 191 12.39 -11.51 15.54
N ALA A 192 11.91 -11.80 14.34
CA ALA A 192 12.74 -11.91 13.15
C ALA A 192 12.26 -10.97 12.05
N GLY A 193 13.19 -10.59 11.18
CA GLY A 193 12.92 -9.61 10.15
C GLY A 193 14.06 -9.42 9.17
N THR A 194 13.90 -8.42 8.30
CA THR A 194 14.89 -8.00 7.32
C THR A 194 15.29 -6.54 7.50
N ALA A 195 16.49 -6.18 7.10
CA ALA A 195 17.01 -4.81 7.05
C ALA A 195 18.22 -4.72 6.10
N SER A 196 18.80 -3.53 5.94
CA SER A 196 20.05 -3.40 5.18
C SER A 196 21.18 -4.20 5.84
N PRO A 197 22.06 -4.89 5.08
CA PRO A 197 23.15 -5.67 5.66
C PRO A 197 24.04 -4.87 6.61
N GLY A 198 24.34 -5.43 7.79
CA GLY A 198 25.16 -4.77 8.82
C GLY A 198 24.46 -3.65 9.58
N GLU A 199 23.19 -3.38 9.31
CA GLU A 199 22.42 -2.34 10.00
C GLU A 199 22.06 -2.75 11.43
N ARG A 200 22.16 -1.79 12.35
CA ARG A 200 21.77 -1.98 13.76
C ARG A 200 20.27 -1.70 13.93
N ILE A 201 19.54 -2.70 14.39
CA ILE A 201 18.09 -2.68 14.56
C ILE A 201 17.74 -2.69 16.04
N SER A 202 16.86 -1.78 16.45
CA SER A 202 16.24 -1.74 17.77
C SER A 202 14.85 -2.37 17.69
N ILE A 203 14.56 -3.30 18.59
CA ILE A 203 13.23 -3.91 18.73
C ILE A 203 12.54 -3.22 19.90
N MET A 204 11.41 -2.59 19.60
CA MET A 204 10.61 -1.85 20.57
C MET A 204 9.33 -2.59 20.88
N ILE A 205 9.02 -2.74 22.16
CA ILE A 205 7.76 -3.30 22.65
C ILE A 205 7.02 -2.20 23.40
N ASN A 206 5.83 -1.85 22.91
CA ASN A 206 5.01 -0.75 23.41
C ASN A 206 5.80 0.58 23.51
N GLY A 207 6.66 0.85 22.53
CA GLY A 207 7.51 2.05 22.47
C GLY A 207 8.80 1.99 23.28
N ASN A 208 9.03 0.95 24.08
CA ASN A 208 10.28 0.78 24.83
C ASN A 208 11.24 -0.10 24.06
N ASN A 209 12.48 0.35 23.85
CA ASN A 209 13.53 -0.49 23.28
C ASN A 209 13.90 -1.61 24.27
N VAL A 210 13.75 -2.86 23.84
CA VAL A 210 14.00 -4.05 24.67
C VAL A 210 15.17 -4.90 24.17
N SER A 211 15.60 -4.71 22.93
CA SER A 211 16.63 -5.55 22.31
C SER A 211 17.24 -4.83 21.11
N THR A 212 18.52 -5.03 20.89
CA THR A 212 19.21 -4.49 19.71
C THR A 212 20.02 -5.58 19.03
N VAL A 213 19.87 -5.71 17.73
CA VAL A 213 20.56 -6.70 16.90
C VAL A 213 21.19 -6.04 15.68
N THR A 214 22.00 -6.79 14.95
CA THR A 214 22.59 -6.35 13.69
C THR A 214 22.16 -7.30 12.60
N ALA A 215 21.71 -6.76 11.47
CA ALA A 215 21.37 -7.57 10.31
C ALA A 215 22.61 -8.26 9.75
N SER A 216 22.45 -9.52 9.36
CA SER A 216 23.49 -10.32 8.75
C SER A 216 23.94 -9.73 7.40
N ALA A 217 24.99 -10.29 6.81
CA ALA A 217 25.42 -9.94 5.45
C ALA A 217 24.34 -10.19 4.38
N THR A 218 23.35 -11.03 4.67
CA THR A 218 22.18 -11.28 3.79
C THR A 218 20.95 -10.45 4.16
N GLY A 219 21.08 -9.53 5.11
CA GLY A 219 19.99 -8.63 5.55
C GLY A 219 18.98 -9.27 6.50
N GLN A 220 19.22 -10.49 6.99
CA GLN A 220 18.34 -11.17 7.96
C GLN A 220 18.74 -10.81 9.38
N TRP A 221 17.77 -10.61 10.27
CA TRP A 221 18.03 -10.42 11.70
C TRP A 221 17.07 -11.23 12.56
N THR A 222 17.51 -11.59 13.76
CA THR A 222 16.68 -12.22 14.79
C THR A 222 17.11 -11.71 16.15
N GLY A 223 16.20 -11.06 16.86
CA GLY A 223 16.43 -10.60 18.23
C GLY A 223 15.69 -11.45 19.25
N THR A 224 16.33 -11.64 20.39
CA THR A 224 15.72 -12.27 21.56
C THR A 224 15.07 -11.21 22.44
N VAL A 225 13.86 -11.51 22.89
CA VAL A 225 13.04 -10.68 23.77
C VAL A 225 12.45 -11.55 24.88
N SER A 226 11.93 -10.94 25.94
CA SER A 226 11.08 -11.63 26.91
C SER A 226 9.85 -12.22 26.21
N ALA A 227 9.26 -13.25 26.82
CA ALA A 227 8.06 -13.89 26.29
C ALA A 227 6.99 -12.85 25.97
N LEU A 228 6.60 -12.79 24.69
CA LEU A 228 5.65 -11.82 24.18
C LEU A 228 4.27 -12.04 24.80
N VAL A 229 3.54 -10.95 24.98
CA VAL A 229 2.16 -10.96 25.51
C VAL A 229 1.21 -10.47 24.44
N ALA A 230 0.04 -11.08 24.34
CA ALA A 230 -0.97 -10.69 23.35
C ALA A 230 -1.32 -9.19 23.48
N GLY A 231 -1.49 -8.53 22.32
CA GLY A 231 -1.78 -7.10 22.25
C GLY A 231 -0.57 -6.18 22.42
N GLN A 232 0.62 -6.71 22.73
CA GLN A 232 1.83 -5.90 22.65
C GLN A 232 2.04 -5.38 21.22
N LYS A 233 2.47 -4.13 21.12
CA LYS A 233 2.85 -3.47 19.86
C LYS A 233 4.35 -3.60 19.68
N ILE A 234 4.76 -4.22 18.58
CA ILE A 234 6.16 -4.47 18.24
C ILE A 234 6.52 -3.63 17.03
N VAL A 235 7.60 -2.88 17.14
CA VAL A 235 8.17 -2.09 16.04
C VAL A 235 9.66 -2.41 15.99
N ALA A 236 10.19 -2.60 14.79
CA ALA A 236 11.63 -2.61 14.55
C ALA A 236 12.03 -1.23 14.04
N GLY A 237 13.12 -0.66 14.54
CA GLY A 237 13.60 0.66 14.12
C GLY A 237 15.10 0.66 13.85
N ASN A 238 15.53 1.49 12.91
CA ASN A 238 16.93 1.87 12.74
C ASN A 238 17.12 3.33 13.18
N LEU A 239 18.22 3.97 12.77
CA LEU A 239 18.56 5.33 13.21
C LEU A 239 17.54 6.40 12.77
N GLN A 240 16.80 6.18 11.68
CA GLN A 240 15.96 7.21 11.06
C GLN A 240 14.57 6.74 10.63
N ALA A 241 14.29 5.45 10.68
CA ALA A 241 13.04 4.86 10.20
C ALA A 241 12.58 3.69 11.07
N GLU A 242 11.27 3.48 11.08
CA GLU A 242 10.59 2.42 11.82
C GLU A 242 9.77 1.55 10.87
N SER A 243 9.67 0.27 11.21
CA SER A 243 8.77 -0.68 10.57
C SER A 243 7.30 -0.32 10.83
N ASP A 244 6.40 -0.94 10.08
CA ASP A 244 5.00 -1.02 10.52
C ASP A 244 4.89 -1.65 11.92
N THR A 245 3.85 -1.26 12.65
CA THR A 245 3.55 -1.83 13.96
C THR A 245 2.92 -3.21 13.83
N TYR A 246 3.59 -4.22 14.40
CA TYR A 246 3.02 -5.55 14.56
C TYR A 246 2.30 -5.67 15.91
N THR A 247 1.07 -6.16 15.92
CA THR A 247 0.35 -6.45 17.18
C THR A 247 0.41 -7.94 17.46
N VAL A 248 0.97 -8.33 18.61
CA VAL A 248 1.12 -9.74 19.01
C VAL A 248 -0.26 -10.41 19.11
N ALA A 249 -0.44 -11.49 18.35
CA ALA A 249 -1.66 -12.29 18.39
C ALA A 249 -1.74 -13.13 19.68
N PRO A 250 -2.93 -13.54 20.13
CA PRO A 250 -3.03 -14.50 21.22
C PRO A 250 -2.39 -15.84 20.84
N ALA A 251 -1.90 -16.58 21.84
CA ALA A 251 -1.52 -17.98 21.64
C ALA A 251 -2.75 -18.81 21.25
N LYS A 252 -2.53 -19.94 20.57
CA LYS A 252 -3.62 -20.86 20.22
C LYS A 252 -4.34 -21.34 21.49
N PRO A 253 -5.68 -21.31 21.54
CA PRO A 253 -6.41 -21.86 22.67
C PRO A 253 -6.35 -23.40 22.65
N ILE A 254 -6.44 -24.02 23.83
CA ILE A 254 -6.41 -25.47 24.00
C ILE A 254 -7.59 -25.97 24.84
N ILE A 255 -8.14 -27.13 24.52
CA ILE A 255 -9.09 -27.85 25.38
C ILE A 255 -8.30 -28.70 26.38
N THR A 256 -8.68 -28.65 27.66
CA THR A 256 -8.08 -29.45 28.73
C THR A 256 -9.03 -30.47 29.33
N SER A 257 -10.35 -30.30 29.16
CA SER A 257 -11.33 -31.33 29.52
C SER A 257 -11.32 -32.51 28.56
N THR A 258 -11.83 -33.66 29.00
CA THR A 258 -12.12 -34.78 28.10
C THR A 258 -13.26 -34.42 27.15
N LEU A 259 -13.10 -34.72 25.87
CA LEU A 259 -14.09 -34.40 24.84
C LEU A 259 -14.82 -35.67 24.36
N THR A 260 -15.75 -36.17 25.18
CA THR A 260 -16.63 -37.31 24.87
C THR A 260 -18.09 -36.86 24.76
N THR A 261 -18.97 -37.63 24.11
CA THR A 261 -20.40 -37.28 24.01
C THR A 261 -21.11 -37.05 25.35
N LYS A 262 -20.62 -37.67 26.44
CA LYS A 262 -21.13 -37.48 27.82
C LYS A 262 -20.62 -36.20 28.46
N GLU A 263 -19.33 -35.94 28.33
CA GLU A 263 -18.64 -34.84 29.05
C GLU A 263 -18.63 -33.52 28.25
N ALA A 264 -18.84 -33.57 26.93
CA ALA A 264 -18.75 -32.41 26.04
C ALA A 264 -19.90 -31.39 26.19
N THR A 265 -20.75 -31.50 27.22
CA THR A 265 -21.68 -30.44 27.61
C THR A 265 -20.99 -29.31 28.37
N THR A 266 -19.83 -29.59 28.98
CA THR A 266 -18.96 -28.60 29.62
C THR A 266 -17.52 -28.76 29.10
N ILE A 267 -17.02 -27.77 28.38
CA ILE A 267 -15.69 -27.79 27.78
C ILE A 267 -14.82 -26.77 28.52
N THR A 268 -13.74 -27.24 29.14
CA THR A 268 -12.75 -26.38 29.80
C THR A 268 -11.46 -26.34 28.99
N GLY A 269 -10.74 -25.24 29.13
CA GLY A 269 -9.49 -25.08 28.42
C GLY A 269 -8.71 -23.84 28.85
N GLN A 270 -7.63 -23.59 28.12
CA GLN A 270 -6.78 -22.42 28.32
C GLN A 270 -6.71 -21.55 27.07
N ALA A 271 -6.72 -20.24 27.29
CA ALA A 271 -6.42 -19.22 26.30
C ALA A 271 -5.73 -18.04 26.98
N VAL A 272 -5.32 -17.04 26.19
CA VAL A 272 -4.78 -15.80 26.75
C VAL A 272 -5.83 -15.15 27.68
N PRO A 273 -5.47 -14.71 28.90
CA PRO A 273 -6.40 -14.03 29.80
C PRO A 273 -7.16 -12.88 29.13
N GLY A 274 -8.49 -12.86 29.31
CA GLY A 274 -9.38 -11.87 28.68
C GLY A 274 -9.66 -12.09 27.20
N ALA A 275 -9.06 -13.10 26.55
CA ALA A 275 -9.42 -13.46 25.18
C ALA A 275 -10.83 -14.05 25.12
N LYS A 276 -11.57 -13.66 24.09
CA LYS A 276 -12.85 -14.30 23.75
C LYS A 276 -12.56 -15.59 23.02
N VAL A 277 -13.04 -16.71 23.55
CA VAL A 277 -12.90 -18.05 22.96
C VAL A 277 -14.24 -18.49 22.43
N GLU A 278 -14.29 -18.87 21.16
CA GLU A 278 -15.49 -19.38 20.48
C GLU A 278 -15.26 -20.81 20.00
N ILE A 279 -16.22 -21.71 20.23
CA ILE A 279 -16.25 -23.03 19.59
C ILE A 279 -17.03 -22.91 18.29
N TRP A 280 -16.44 -23.42 17.21
CA TRP A 280 -17.06 -23.52 15.89
C TRP A 280 -17.11 -24.98 15.44
N SER A 281 -18.18 -25.36 14.76
CA SER A 281 -18.30 -26.61 14.01
C SER A 281 -18.62 -26.25 12.58
N GLN A 282 -17.70 -26.56 11.67
CA GLN A 282 -17.73 -26.05 10.30
C GLN A 282 -17.83 -24.50 10.31
N THR A 283 -18.87 -23.93 9.69
CA THR A 283 -19.13 -22.48 9.65
C THR A 283 -20.12 -22.02 10.72
N LYS A 284 -20.58 -22.91 11.60
CA LYS A 284 -21.54 -22.57 12.67
C LYS A 284 -20.80 -22.38 13.98
N LYS A 285 -20.89 -21.17 14.52
CA LYS A 285 -20.54 -20.90 15.91
C LYS A 285 -21.48 -21.66 16.83
N ILE A 286 -20.93 -22.41 17.77
CA ILE A 286 -21.67 -23.15 18.79
C ILE A 286 -21.85 -22.27 20.03
N VAL A 287 -20.75 -21.86 20.66
CA VAL A 287 -20.75 -21.14 21.94
C VAL A 287 -19.51 -20.25 22.06
N ALA A 288 -19.56 -19.27 22.98
CA ALA A 288 -18.40 -18.46 23.32
C ALA A 288 -18.32 -18.16 24.82
N ALA A 289 -17.11 -17.92 25.31
CA ALA A 289 -16.79 -17.47 26.66
C ALA A 289 -15.56 -16.57 26.60
N VAL A 290 -15.19 -16.00 27.74
CA VAL A 290 -13.97 -15.23 27.89
C VAL A 290 -13.08 -15.96 28.89
N ALA A 291 -11.80 -16.10 28.56
CA ALA A 291 -10.83 -16.65 29.48
C ALA A 291 -10.63 -15.70 30.68
N ASP A 292 -10.62 -16.26 31.88
CA ASP A 292 -10.46 -15.52 33.11
C ASP A 292 -9.03 -14.95 33.26
N ARG A 293 -8.74 -14.34 34.41
CA ARG A 293 -7.43 -13.73 34.70
C ARG A 293 -6.28 -14.75 34.76
N THR A 294 -6.58 -16.03 34.95
CA THR A 294 -5.64 -17.14 34.93
C THR A 294 -5.52 -17.78 33.54
N GLY A 295 -6.34 -17.35 32.58
CA GLY A 295 -6.39 -17.89 31.22
C GLY A 295 -7.32 -19.10 31.09
N GLN A 296 -8.03 -19.48 32.15
CA GLN A 296 -8.98 -20.59 32.10
C GLN A 296 -10.32 -20.11 31.53
N TYR A 297 -10.94 -20.94 30.70
CA TYR A 297 -12.32 -20.72 30.27
C TYR A 297 -13.16 -21.97 30.50
N THR A 298 -14.45 -21.77 30.64
CA THR A 298 -15.46 -22.85 30.67
C THR A 298 -16.59 -22.47 29.72
N LEU A 299 -16.94 -23.39 28.84
CA LEU A 299 -18.00 -23.25 27.85
C LEU A 299 -19.05 -24.31 28.12
N THR A 300 -20.33 -23.90 28.16
CA THR A 300 -21.45 -24.83 28.29
C THR A 300 -22.21 -24.88 26.97
N THR A 301 -22.40 -26.09 26.44
CA THR A 301 -23.05 -26.32 25.13
C THR A 301 -24.07 -27.46 25.24
N GLU A 302 -24.98 -27.53 24.27
CA GLU A 302 -25.74 -28.75 24.01
C GLU A 302 -24.79 -29.92 23.68
N ALA A 303 -25.28 -31.14 23.89
CA ALA A 303 -24.51 -32.35 23.67
C ALA A 303 -23.97 -32.40 22.22
N LEU A 304 -22.65 -32.58 22.11
CA LEU A 304 -21.99 -32.79 20.83
C LEU A 304 -22.09 -34.26 20.41
N THR A 305 -22.06 -34.53 19.11
CA THR A 305 -22.20 -35.89 18.57
C THR A 305 -20.85 -36.56 18.38
N ALA A 306 -20.82 -37.90 18.48
CA ALA A 306 -19.60 -38.67 18.22
C ALA A 306 -19.11 -38.43 16.78
N GLY A 307 -17.81 -38.18 16.64
CA GLY A 307 -17.19 -37.86 15.36
C GLY A 307 -17.36 -36.40 14.92
N GLN A 308 -18.07 -35.56 15.68
CA GLN A 308 -18.17 -34.13 15.39
C GLN A 308 -16.80 -33.47 15.52
N ILE A 309 -16.44 -32.64 14.53
CA ILE A 309 -15.20 -31.86 14.52
C ILE A 309 -15.50 -30.44 15.00
N ILE A 310 -14.77 -30.01 16.02
CA ILE A 310 -14.83 -28.64 16.54
C ILE A 310 -13.47 -27.96 16.46
N ARG A 311 -13.50 -26.63 16.32
CA ARG A 311 -12.33 -25.76 16.37
C ARG A 311 -12.58 -24.59 17.32
N LEU A 312 -11.53 -24.15 18.00
CA LEU A 312 -11.56 -22.98 18.86
C LEU A 312 -11.00 -21.77 18.14
N HIS A 313 -11.70 -20.65 18.19
CA HIS A 313 -11.20 -19.34 17.76
C HIS A 313 -11.01 -18.46 18.99
N ALA A 314 -9.76 -18.08 19.30
CA ALA A 314 -9.47 -17.14 20.38
C ALA A 314 -9.12 -15.77 19.81
N THR A 315 -9.85 -14.75 20.22
CA THR A 315 -9.66 -13.36 19.80
C THR A 315 -9.22 -12.50 20.99
N PHE A 316 -8.14 -11.75 20.82
CA PHE A 316 -7.68 -10.73 21.77
C PHE A 316 -7.48 -9.41 21.02
N GLY A 317 -8.25 -8.38 21.39
CA GLY A 317 -8.33 -7.16 20.59
C GLY A 317 -8.84 -7.45 19.18
N THR A 318 -8.05 -7.14 18.17
CA THR A 318 -8.38 -7.39 16.75
C THR A 318 -7.71 -8.63 16.17
N GLN A 319 -6.88 -9.33 16.94
CA GLN A 319 -6.13 -10.50 16.49
C GLN A 319 -6.82 -11.79 16.91
N THR A 320 -6.89 -12.76 16.01
CA THR A 320 -7.51 -14.07 16.24
C THR A 320 -6.51 -15.19 15.96
N GLN A 321 -6.55 -16.24 16.77
CA GLN A 321 -5.86 -17.50 16.48
C GLN A 321 -6.80 -18.69 16.61
N GLU A 322 -6.56 -19.68 15.76
CA GLU A 322 -7.32 -20.93 15.73
C GLU A 322 -6.53 -22.08 16.37
N SER A 323 -7.25 -22.95 17.09
CA SER A 323 -6.71 -24.24 17.52
C SER A 323 -6.55 -25.20 16.34
N TYR A 324 -5.97 -26.38 16.62
CA TYR A 324 -6.18 -27.55 15.76
C TYR A 324 -7.62 -28.05 15.88
N ASP A 325 -7.99 -28.98 15.00
CA ASP A 325 -9.28 -29.67 15.06
C ASP A 325 -9.31 -30.65 16.23
N TYR A 326 -10.43 -30.66 16.95
CA TYR A 326 -10.74 -31.64 17.98
C TYR A 326 -11.90 -32.51 17.49
N VAL A 327 -11.80 -33.81 17.69
CA VAL A 327 -12.85 -34.78 17.35
C VAL A 327 -13.51 -35.25 18.63
N VAL A 328 -14.84 -35.16 18.69
CA VAL A 328 -15.62 -35.64 19.84
C VAL A 328 -15.62 -37.17 19.82
N ALA A 329 -15.09 -37.78 20.88
CA ALA A 329 -15.05 -39.23 21.01
C ALA A 329 -16.41 -39.79 21.47
N PRO A 330 -16.79 -41.01 21.04
CA PRO A 330 -17.93 -41.70 21.63
C PRO A 330 -17.66 -42.04 23.10
N GLU A 331 -18.73 -42.27 23.86
CA GLU A 331 -18.59 -42.77 25.24
C GLU A 331 -17.93 -44.16 25.25
N LYS A 332 -17.04 -44.39 26.21
CA LYS A 332 -16.45 -45.72 26.41
C LYS A 332 -17.58 -46.69 26.82
N PRO A 333 -17.60 -47.93 26.29
CA PRO A 333 -18.51 -48.96 26.79
C PRO A 333 -18.35 -49.16 28.30
N GLU A 334 -19.46 -49.12 29.04
CA GLU A 334 -19.50 -49.50 30.45
C GLU A 334 -19.87 -50.98 30.57
N ILE A 335 -19.02 -51.77 31.23
CA ILE A 335 -19.34 -53.17 31.56
C ILE A 335 -20.21 -53.15 32.82
N THR A 336 -21.43 -53.63 32.70
CA THR A 336 -22.41 -53.62 33.81
C THR A 336 -22.55 -54.98 34.49
N SER A 337 -21.93 -56.03 33.94
CA SER A 337 -21.91 -57.37 34.55
C SER A 337 -20.83 -57.50 35.63
N SER A 338 -21.17 -58.04 36.81
CA SER A 338 -20.19 -58.46 37.82
C SER A 338 -19.51 -59.77 37.40
N LEU A 339 -18.18 -59.74 37.25
CA LEU A 339 -17.39 -60.94 36.93
C LEU A 339 -17.17 -61.76 38.19
N VAL A 340 -18.07 -62.71 38.45
CA VAL A 340 -17.87 -63.78 39.45
C VAL A 340 -17.28 -65.01 38.77
N GLY A 341 -16.47 -65.80 39.50
CA GLY A 341 -15.80 -66.99 38.95
C GLY A 341 -16.80 -67.94 38.28
N LYS A 342 -16.59 -68.23 36.98
CA LYS A 342 -17.44 -68.99 36.03
C LYS A 342 -18.47 -68.20 35.21
N ALA A 343 -18.42 -66.87 35.17
CA ALA A 343 -19.26 -66.10 34.23
C ALA A 343 -19.00 -66.51 32.77
N THR A 344 -20.04 -66.97 32.06
CA THR A 344 -20.01 -67.31 30.62
C THR A 344 -20.52 -66.18 29.71
N THR A 345 -20.99 -65.08 30.30
CA THR A 345 -21.62 -63.97 29.58
C THR A 345 -21.18 -62.65 30.20
N ILE A 346 -20.74 -61.70 29.36
CA ILE A 346 -20.42 -60.32 29.73
C ILE A 346 -21.42 -59.42 29.03
N THR A 347 -22.08 -58.55 29.78
CA THR A 347 -22.98 -57.53 29.23
C THR A 347 -22.39 -56.16 29.50
N GLY A 348 -22.39 -55.31 28.47
CA GLY A 348 -22.02 -53.91 28.59
C GLY A 348 -23.02 -53.04 27.85
N THR A 349 -23.06 -51.77 28.21
CA THR A 349 -23.84 -50.73 27.54
C THR A 349 -22.88 -49.78 26.83
N THR A 350 -23.24 -49.38 25.61
CA THR A 350 -22.64 -48.22 24.94
C THR A 350 -23.73 -47.17 24.75
N SER A 351 -23.34 -45.89 24.71
CA SER A 351 -24.23 -44.88 24.17
C SER A 351 -24.47 -45.17 22.67
N PRO A 352 -25.67 -44.99 22.11
CA PRO A 352 -25.97 -45.25 20.70
C PRO A 352 -25.18 -44.37 19.73
#